data_AF-A0A6J1QXP9-F1
#
_entry.id   AF-A0A6J1QXP9-F1
#
_cell.length_a   1.000
_cell.length_b   1.000
_cell.length_c   1.000
_cell.angle_alpha   90.00
_cell.angle_beta   90.00
_cell.angle_gamma   90.00
#
_symmetry.space_group_name_H-M   'P 1'
#
loop_
_entity.id
_entity.type
_entity.pdbx_description
1 polymer ?
#
loop_
_entity_poly.entity_id
_entity_poly.type
_entity_poly.pdbx_seq_one_letter_code
_entity_poly.pdbx_strand_id
1 'polypeptide(L)'
;ADFYDSVVFSLLLEYLPCPEQRYACCGNAYDVLKSGGILIVASPDSKHVGANAKLMRSWRYALSRMGFMRIKYEKLRHIHCLVFRKCVRKDVAIRWSELQRFSEADRRYACETKIFIPQDFQATRSKEEREKLEYEETDLASAFSELPFDNETST
;
A
#
# COMPACT_ATOMS: atom_id res chain seq x y z
N ALA A 1 14.64 3.29 -24.43
CA ALA A 1 14.27 3.13 -23.02
C ALA A 1 13.33 1.94 -22.95
N ASP A 2 13.72 0.92 -22.20
CA ASP A 2 12.93 -0.28 -22.06
C ASP A 2 11.83 -0.02 -21.03
N PHE A 3 10.57 -0.14 -21.46
CA PHE A 3 9.39 0.05 -20.61
C PHE A 3 8.73 -1.31 -20.37
N TYR A 4 8.09 -1.47 -19.21
CA TYR A 4 7.42 -2.70 -18.82
C TYR A 4 5.92 -2.66 -19.10
N ASP A 5 5.35 -3.82 -19.43
CA ASP A 5 3.89 -3.98 -19.57
C ASP A 5 3.19 -4.00 -18.21
N SER A 6 3.88 -4.51 -17.18
CA SER A 6 3.37 -4.58 -15.82
C SER A 6 4.45 -4.33 -14.76
N VAL A 7 4.03 -3.79 -13.62
CA VAL A 7 4.80 -3.68 -12.39
C VAL A 7 3.96 -4.27 -11.26
N VAL A 8 4.56 -5.13 -10.44
CA VAL A 8 3.87 -5.82 -9.35
C VAL A 8 4.54 -5.48 -8.03
N PHE A 9 3.77 -4.92 -7.11
CA PHE A 9 4.15 -4.72 -5.72
C PHE A 9 3.52 -5.85 -4.91
N SER A 10 4.36 -6.80 -4.46
CA SER A 10 3.94 -7.86 -3.55
C SER A 10 4.32 -7.48 -2.13
N LEU A 11 3.35 -6.94 -1.37
CA LEU A 11 3.54 -6.48 0.02
C LEU A 11 4.63 -5.40 0.18
N LEU A 12 5.03 -4.73 -0.90
CA LEU A 12 6.16 -3.81 -0.91
C LEU A 12 5.90 -2.53 -0.12
N LEU A 13 4.67 -1.99 -0.20
CA LEU A 13 4.37 -0.67 0.36
C LEU A 13 4.45 -0.68 1.89
N GLU A 14 4.27 -1.85 2.50
CA GLU A 14 4.34 -2.09 3.94
C GLU A 14 5.78 -2.00 4.48
N TYR A 15 6.79 -2.21 3.64
CA TYR A 15 8.20 -2.07 4.02
C TYR A 15 8.72 -0.63 3.89
N LEU A 16 7.94 0.27 3.28
CA LEU A 16 8.32 1.67 3.12
C LEU A 16 7.87 2.48 4.34
N PRO A 17 8.80 3.15 5.06
CA PRO A 17 8.52 3.66 6.39
C PRO A 17 7.65 4.92 6.41
N CYS A 18 7.62 5.74 5.34
CA CYS A 18 6.75 6.91 5.29
C CYS A 18 5.78 6.95 4.08
N PRO A 19 4.61 7.62 4.23
CA PRO A 19 3.61 7.72 3.17
C PRO A 19 4.12 8.37 1.87
N GLU A 20 5.06 9.31 1.96
CA GLU A 20 5.68 10.00 0.83
C GLU A 20 6.56 9.07 0.01
N GLN A 21 7.31 8.18 0.67
CA GLN A 21 8.12 7.17 -0.02
C GLN A 21 7.25 6.15 -0.74
N ARG A 22 6.12 5.73 -0.14
CA ARG A 22 5.14 4.86 -0.81
C ARG A 22 4.56 5.52 -2.06
N TYR A 23 4.26 6.82 -1.99
CA TYR A 23 3.83 7.59 -3.16
C TYR A 23 4.93 7.68 -4.23
N ALA A 24 6.16 8.02 -3.85
CA ALA A 24 7.30 8.10 -4.76
C ALA A 24 7.60 6.75 -5.43
N CYS A 25 7.46 5.64 -4.70
CA CYS A 25 7.58 4.28 -5.23
C CYS A 25 6.54 4.02 -6.35
N CYS A 26 5.28 4.42 -6.14
CA CYS A 26 4.27 4.38 -7.20
C CYS A 26 4.62 5.29 -8.40
N GLY A 27 5.29 6.42 -8.16
CA GLY A 27 5.83 7.30 -9.21
C GLY A 27 6.89 6.60 -10.05
N ASN A 28 7.84 5.94 -9.41
CA ASN A 28 8.86 5.13 -10.12
C ASN A 28 8.21 4.04 -10.98
N ALA A 29 7.18 3.36 -10.46
CA ALA A 29 6.41 2.39 -11.24
C ALA A 29 5.68 3.05 -12.42
N TYR A 30 5.13 4.25 -12.23
CA TYR A 30 4.52 5.01 -13.31
C TYR A 30 5.51 5.30 -14.43
N ASP A 31 6.74 5.71 -14.10
CA ASP A 31 7.74 6.12 -15.08
C ASP A 31 8.26 4.95 -15.92
N VAL A 32 8.42 3.77 -15.33
CA VAL A 32 8.92 2.58 -16.05
C VAL A 32 7.83 1.81 -16.82
N LEU A 33 6.54 2.07 -16.56
CA LEU A 33 5.43 1.43 -17.28
C LEU A 33 5.22 2.02 -18.68
N LYS A 34 4.89 1.17 -19.65
CA LYS A 34 4.36 1.60 -20.96
C LYS A 34 3.04 2.35 -20.77
N SER A 35 2.69 3.18 -21.75
CA SER A 35 1.34 3.74 -21.86
C SER A 35 0.31 2.60 -21.92
N GLY A 36 -0.69 2.62 -21.04
CA GLY A 36 -1.66 1.54 -20.92
C GLY A 36 -1.20 0.31 -20.13
N GLY A 37 0.07 0.26 -19.67
CA GLY A 37 0.59 -0.77 -18.78
C GLY A 37 -0.06 -0.76 -17.40
N ILE A 38 0.16 -1.81 -16.61
CA ILE A 38 -0.56 -2.04 -15.36
C ILE A 38 0.35 -2.07 -14.12
N LEU A 39 -0.08 -1.39 -13.07
CA LEU A 39 0.44 -1.53 -11.72
C LEU A 39 -0.48 -2.45 -10.91
N ILE A 40 0.06 -3.53 -10.37
CA ILE A 40 -0.62 -4.43 -9.45
C ILE A 40 -0.05 -4.21 -8.06
N VAL A 41 -0.92 -3.98 -7.07
CA VAL A 41 -0.53 -3.81 -5.68
C VAL A 41 -1.25 -4.85 -4.84
N ALA A 42 -0.49 -5.76 -4.24
CA ALA A 42 -0.95 -6.66 -3.18
C ALA A 42 -0.53 -6.07 -1.83
N SER A 43 -1.49 -5.83 -0.95
CA SER A 43 -1.28 -5.24 0.39
C SER A 43 -2.02 -6.07 1.44
N PRO A 44 -1.51 -6.27 2.66
CA PRO A 44 -2.20 -7.02 3.71
C PRO A 44 -3.56 -6.44 4.05
N ASP A 45 -4.53 -7.30 4.36
CA ASP A 45 -5.75 -6.86 5.03
C ASP A 45 -5.46 -6.55 6.51
N SER A 46 -6.05 -5.46 7.00
CA SER A 46 -5.93 -5.07 8.40
C SER A 46 -7.03 -5.76 9.19
N LYS A 47 -6.72 -6.24 10.40
CA LYS A 47 -7.69 -6.91 11.30
C LYS A 47 -8.88 -5.99 11.70
N HIS A 48 -8.75 -4.67 11.58
CA HIS A 48 -9.81 -3.72 11.94
C HIS A 48 -10.84 -3.54 10.80
N VAL A 49 -12.08 -3.96 11.06
CA VAL A 49 -13.21 -3.82 10.13
C VAL A 49 -13.41 -2.35 9.75
N GLY A 50 -13.41 -2.05 8.45
CA GLY A 50 -13.71 -0.71 7.91
C GLY A 50 -12.54 0.26 7.81
N ALA A 51 -11.39 -0.02 8.44
CA ALA A 51 -10.20 0.86 8.38
C ALA A 51 -9.66 0.98 6.93
N ASN A 52 -9.67 -0.12 6.19
CA ASN A 52 -9.10 -0.16 4.85
C ASN A 52 -9.95 0.52 3.78
N ALA A 53 -11.28 0.62 3.94
CA ALA A 53 -12.13 1.19 2.89
C ALA A 53 -11.76 2.66 2.57
N LYS A 54 -11.46 3.43 3.62
CA LYS A 54 -11.02 4.83 3.49
C LYS A 54 -9.64 4.94 2.87
N LEU A 55 -8.72 4.06 3.26
CA LEU A 55 -7.36 4.00 2.71
C LEU A 55 -7.38 3.59 1.23
N MET A 56 -8.12 2.55 0.86
CA MET A 56 -8.27 2.12 -0.54
C MET A 56 -8.89 3.21 -1.43
N ARG A 57 -9.80 4.03 -0.86
CA ARG A 57 -10.33 5.22 -1.55
C ARG A 57 -9.27 6.31 -1.70
N SER A 58 -8.52 6.59 -0.64
CA SER A 58 -7.39 7.54 -0.65
C SER A 58 -6.31 7.15 -1.66
N TRP A 59 -5.92 5.87 -1.71
CA TRP A 59 -4.94 5.37 -2.67
C TRP A 59 -5.40 5.57 -4.10
N ARG A 60 -6.68 5.24 -4.37
CA ARG A 60 -7.26 5.48 -5.69
C ARG A 60 -7.20 6.96 -6.04
N TYR A 61 -7.49 7.85 -5.10
CA TYR A 61 -7.40 9.30 -5.32
C TYR A 61 -5.97 9.76 -5.63
N ALA A 62 -4.99 9.44 -4.78
CA ALA A 62 -3.58 9.82 -4.97
C ALA A 62 -3.01 9.28 -6.29
N LEU A 63 -3.26 8.01 -6.60
CA LEU A 63 -2.79 7.38 -7.84
C LEU A 63 -3.52 7.94 -9.07
N SER A 64 -4.80 8.31 -8.95
CA SER A 64 -5.50 8.99 -10.04
C SER A 64 -4.96 10.38 -10.34
N ARG A 65 -4.50 11.14 -9.33
CA ARG A 65 -3.77 12.40 -9.54
C ARG A 65 -2.45 12.20 -10.29
N MET A 66 -1.78 11.06 -10.09
CA MET A 66 -0.55 10.70 -10.80
C MET A 66 -0.80 10.30 -12.27
N GLY A 67 -1.99 9.80 -12.59
CA GLY A 67 -2.36 9.33 -13.94
C GLY A 67 -2.73 7.85 -14.02
N PHE A 68 -2.95 7.18 -12.89
CA PHE A 68 -3.42 5.80 -12.83
C PHE A 68 -4.96 5.72 -12.70
N MET A 69 -5.58 4.84 -13.46
CA MET A 69 -7.00 4.49 -13.31
C MET A 69 -7.14 3.11 -12.69
N ARG A 70 -7.89 2.98 -11.58
CA ARG A 70 -8.17 1.66 -11.00
C ARG A 70 -9.10 0.87 -11.92
N ILE A 71 -8.67 -0.31 -12.36
CA ILE A 71 -9.44 -1.21 -13.21
C ILE A 71 -10.01 -2.41 -12.45
N LYS A 72 -9.34 -2.86 -11.37
CA LYS A 72 -9.84 -3.94 -10.52
C LYS A 72 -9.47 -3.71 -9.05
N TYR A 73 -10.33 -4.17 -8.17
CA TYR A 73 -10.10 -4.30 -6.74
C TYR A 73 -10.70 -5.63 -6.29
N GLU A 74 -9.91 -6.45 -5.61
CA GLU A 74 -10.33 -7.76 -5.11
C GLU A 74 -9.82 -7.93 -3.67
N LYS A 75 -10.72 -8.29 -2.76
CA LYS A 75 -10.39 -8.57 -1.37
C LYS A 75 -10.36 -10.09 -1.15
N LEU A 76 -9.19 -10.61 -0.78
CA LEU A 76 -9.00 -11.98 -0.32
C LEU A 76 -8.98 -12.02 1.22
N ARG A 77 -8.87 -13.23 1.79
CA ARG A 77 -8.92 -13.44 3.25
C ARG A 77 -7.90 -12.59 4.03
N HIS A 78 -6.71 -12.39 3.47
CA HIS A 78 -5.59 -11.71 4.13
C HIS A 78 -4.94 -10.61 3.30
N ILE A 79 -5.42 -10.36 2.08
CA ILE A 79 -4.76 -9.50 1.10
C ILE A 79 -5.80 -8.70 0.30
N HIS A 80 -5.50 -7.44 0.04
CA HIS A 80 -6.14 -6.61 -0.98
C HIS A 80 -5.31 -6.60 -2.24
N CYS A 81 -5.95 -6.90 -3.37
CA CYS A 81 -5.35 -6.84 -4.69
C CYS A 81 -5.96 -5.66 -5.45
N LEU A 82 -5.14 -4.64 -5.73
CA LEU A 82 -5.52 -3.49 -6.53
C LEU A 82 -4.81 -3.53 -7.87
N VAL A 83 -5.56 -3.26 -8.94
CA VAL A 83 -4.98 -3.14 -10.28
C VAL A 83 -5.29 -1.76 -10.84
N PHE A 84 -4.24 -1.08 -11.25
CA PHE A 84 -4.27 0.24 -11.84
C PHE A 84 -3.66 0.22 -13.23
N ARG A 85 -4.27 0.95 -14.17
CA ARG A 85 -3.75 1.13 -15.51
C ARG A 85 -3.14 2.52 -15.64
N LYS A 86 -1.91 2.61 -16.17
CA LYS A 86 -1.31 3.88 -16.59
C LYS A 86 -2.13 4.44 -17.74
N CYS A 87 -2.84 5.54 -17.52
CA CYS A 87 -3.68 6.11 -18.57
C CYS A 87 -2.83 6.65 -19.71
N VAL A 88 -3.28 6.41 -20.94
CA VAL A 88 -2.67 7.00 -22.15
C VAL A 88 -2.74 8.52 -22.09
N ARG A 89 -3.85 9.06 -21.59
CA ARG A 89 -3.98 10.47 -21.25
C ARG A 89 -4.23 10.63 -19.76
N LYS A 90 -3.33 11.34 -19.06
CA LYS A 90 -3.37 11.50 -17.59
C LYS A 90 -4.65 12.19 -17.10
N ASP A 91 -5.17 13.13 -17.90
CA ASP A 91 -6.39 13.90 -17.62
C ASP A 91 -7.61 13.02 -17.34
N VAL A 92 -7.71 11.85 -17.96
CA VAL A 92 -8.81 10.89 -17.71
C VAL A 92 -8.81 10.40 -16.26
N ALA A 93 -7.64 10.07 -15.72
CA ALA A 93 -7.51 9.66 -14.32
C ALA A 93 -7.68 10.86 -13.37
N ILE A 94 -7.08 12.00 -13.71
CA ILE A 94 -7.16 13.22 -12.92
C ILE A 94 -8.62 13.69 -12.79
N ARG A 95 -9.39 13.69 -13.87
CA ARG A 95 -10.82 14.04 -13.85
C ARG A 95 -11.61 13.19 -12.88
N TRP A 96 -11.32 11.88 -12.78
CA TRP A 96 -11.98 11.02 -11.80
C TRP A 96 -11.71 11.49 -10.36
N SER A 97 -10.46 11.89 -10.07
CA SER A 97 -10.06 12.39 -8.75
C SER A 97 -10.68 13.73 -8.39
N GLU A 98 -10.82 14.65 -9.36
CA GLU A 98 -11.44 15.98 -9.16
C GLU A 98 -12.93 15.90 -8.82
N LEU A 99 -13.60 14.85 -9.31
CA LEU A 99 -15.01 14.58 -8.99
C LEU A 99 -15.18 13.95 -7.59
N GLN A 100 -14.10 13.55 -6.92
CA GLN A 100 -14.20 12.95 -5.59
C GLN A 100 -14.42 14.01 -4.53
N ARG A 101 -15.46 13.80 -3.72
CA ARG A 101 -15.71 14.60 -2.51
C ARG A 101 -15.35 13.78 -1.28
N PHE A 102 -14.46 14.32 -0.45
CA PHE A 102 -14.13 13.76 0.86
C PHE A 102 -14.95 14.46 1.94
N SER A 103 -15.51 13.68 2.86
CA SER A 103 -16.12 14.22 4.06
C SER A 103 -15.05 14.88 4.93
N GLU A 104 -15.43 15.77 5.85
CA GLU A 104 -14.48 16.40 6.77
C GLU A 104 -13.70 15.36 7.59
N ALA A 105 -14.37 14.29 8.03
CA ALA A 105 -13.76 13.18 8.74
C ALA A 105 -12.74 12.37 7.89
N ASP A 106 -12.87 12.41 6.56
CA ASP A 106 -12.00 11.67 5.64
C ASP A 106 -10.85 12.50 5.06
N ARG A 107 -10.87 13.83 5.26
CA ARG A 107 -9.81 14.74 4.75
C ARG A 107 -8.42 14.35 5.20
N ARG A 108 -8.28 13.79 6.42
CA ARG A 108 -6.99 13.33 6.95
C ARG A 108 -6.35 12.20 6.13
N TYR A 109 -7.15 11.45 5.37
CA TYR A 109 -6.67 10.37 4.50
C TYR A 109 -6.48 10.86 3.06
N ALA A 110 -7.15 11.94 2.66
CA ALA A 110 -7.11 12.47 1.30
C ALA A 110 -5.87 13.35 1.10
N CYS A 111 -4.83 12.79 0.47
CA CYS A 111 -3.63 13.51 0.12
C CYS A 111 -3.20 13.14 -1.31
N GLU A 112 -2.75 14.12 -2.08
CA GLU A 112 -2.36 13.91 -3.48
C GLU A 112 -0.98 13.28 -3.62
N THR A 113 -0.13 13.38 -2.59
CA THR A 113 1.30 13.03 -2.62
C THR A 113 1.70 12.03 -1.54
N LYS A 114 0.74 11.35 -0.91
CA LYS A 114 0.98 10.38 0.16
C LYS A 114 0.12 9.14 -0.02
N ILE A 115 0.69 7.97 0.27
CA ILE A 115 -0.01 6.68 0.32
C ILE A 115 0.02 6.18 1.76
N PHE A 116 -1.12 6.26 2.44
CA PHE A 116 -1.23 5.88 3.85
C PHE A 116 -1.60 4.41 4.04
N ILE A 117 -0.93 3.70 4.94
CA ILE A 117 -1.29 2.35 5.40
C ILE A 117 -1.89 2.45 6.81
N PRO A 118 -2.58 1.40 7.30
CA PRO A 118 -3.15 1.39 8.66
C PRO A 118 -2.13 1.73 9.76
N GLN A 119 -0.88 1.31 9.61
CA GLN A 119 0.21 1.48 10.56
C GLN A 119 0.57 2.96 10.80
N ASP A 120 0.36 3.84 9.81
CA ASP A 120 0.67 5.27 9.95
C ASP A 120 -0.19 5.95 11.03
N PHE A 121 -1.35 5.38 11.35
CA PHE A 121 -2.29 5.92 12.35
C PHE A 121 -2.12 5.27 13.73
N GLN A 122 -1.28 4.23 13.84
CA GLN A 122 -1.04 3.52 15.11
C GLN A 122 -0.03 4.25 16.00
N ALA A 123 0.78 5.16 15.46
CA ALA A 123 1.74 5.96 16.24
C ALA A 123 1.07 6.85 17.30
N THR A 124 -0.25 7.03 17.25
CA THR A 124 -1.06 7.75 18.24
C THR A 124 -1.48 6.91 19.45
N ARG A 125 -1.18 5.61 19.50
CA ARG A 125 -1.50 4.74 20.64
C ARG A 125 -0.54 4.97 21.81
N SER A 126 -1.06 5.10 23.04
CA SER A 126 -0.24 5.18 24.25
C SER A 126 0.63 3.93 24.40
N LYS A 127 1.78 4.04 25.09
CA LYS A 127 2.69 2.91 25.36
C LYS A 127 1.94 1.66 25.90
N GLU A 128 0.92 1.88 26.73
CA GLU A 128 0.07 0.85 27.34
C GLU A 128 -0.76 0.02 26.34
N GLU A 129 -1.09 0.57 25.17
CA GLU A 129 -1.85 -0.16 24.14
C GLU A 129 -0.94 -0.97 23.19
N ARG A 130 0.37 -0.69 23.18
CA ARG A 130 1.36 -1.47 22.43
C ARG A 130 1.69 -2.79 23.11
N GLU A 131 1.73 -2.80 24.45
CA GLU A 131 1.99 -4.01 25.25
C GLU A 131 0.88 -5.07 25.09
N LYS A 132 -0.37 -4.66 24.85
CA LYS A 132 -1.49 -5.60 24.61
C LYS A 132 -1.47 -6.31 23.25
N LEU A 133 -0.56 -5.92 22.36
CA LEU A 133 -0.38 -6.50 21.02
C LEU A 133 0.87 -7.39 20.94
N GLU A 134 1.51 -7.68 22.08
CA GLU A 134 2.56 -8.69 22.16
C GLU A 134 2.01 -10.03 21.67
N TYR A 135 2.56 -10.49 20.54
CA TYR A 135 2.54 -11.90 20.22
C TYR A 135 3.19 -12.62 21.40
N GLU A 136 2.63 -13.76 21.84
CA GLU A 136 3.26 -14.55 22.88
C GLU A 136 4.72 -14.77 22.47
N GLU A 137 5.69 -14.54 23.37
CA GLU A 137 7.13 -14.63 23.08
C GLU A 137 7.51 -15.94 22.36
N THR A 138 6.74 -17.00 22.60
CA THR A 138 6.77 -18.30 21.94
C THR A 138 6.50 -18.25 20.43
N ASP A 139 5.50 -17.50 19.98
CA ASP A 139 5.18 -17.28 18.57
C ASP A 139 6.26 -16.44 17.88
N LEU A 140 6.86 -15.50 18.61
CA LEU A 140 7.96 -14.71 18.09
C LEU A 140 9.22 -15.56 17.93
N ALA A 141 9.61 -16.32 18.95
CA ALA A 141 10.81 -17.15 18.92
C ALA A 141 10.74 -18.24 17.83
N SER A 142 9.58 -18.88 17.65
CA SER A 142 9.38 -19.91 16.62
C SER A 142 9.43 -19.37 15.18
N ALA A 143 9.06 -18.11 14.96
CA ALA A 143 9.18 -17.50 13.62
C ALA A 143 10.63 -17.31 13.16
N PHE A 144 11.59 -17.25 14.09
CA PHE A 144 13.02 -17.07 13.78
C PHE A 144 13.81 -18.38 13.77
N SER A 145 13.24 -19.50 14.27
CA SER A 145 13.91 -20.81 14.23
C SER A 145 14.06 -21.42 12.83
N GLU A 146 13.36 -20.88 11.83
CA GLU A 146 13.48 -21.30 10.42
C GLU A 146 14.54 -20.50 9.64
N LEU A 147 15.17 -19.50 10.28
CA LEU A 147 16.22 -18.72 9.64
C LEU A 147 17.53 -19.54 9.59
N PRO A 148 18.30 -19.45 8.50
CA PRO A 148 19.44 -20.36 8.24
C PRO A 148 20.68 -20.10 9.11
N PHE A 149 20.53 -19.53 10.30
CA PHE A 149 21.65 -19.08 11.15
C PHE A 149 22.29 -20.18 12.00
N ASP A 150 21.67 -21.36 12.11
CA ASP A 150 22.10 -22.40 13.06
C ASP A 150 23.15 -23.40 12.53
N ASN A 151 23.62 -23.27 11.28
CA ASN A 151 24.57 -24.23 10.70
C ASN A 151 26.02 -23.77 10.61
N GLU A 152 26.39 -22.62 11.18
CA GLU A 152 27.80 -22.21 11.28
C GLU A 152 28.27 -22.24 12.74
N THR A 153 28.58 -23.44 13.23
CA THR A 153 29.85 -23.74 13.94
C THR A 153 29.80 -25.16 14.53
N SER A 154 30.39 -26.12 13.82
CA SER A 154 30.97 -27.33 14.42
C SER A 154 32.08 -27.82 13.49
N THR A 155 33.23 -27.15 13.58
CA THR A 155 34.53 -27.69 13.17
C THR A 155 35.46 -27.60 14.37
#